data_AF-A0A1Y1KUL8-F1
#
_entry.id   AF-A0A1Y1KUL8-F1
#
_cell.length_a   1.000
_cell.length_b   1.000
_cell.length_c   1.000
_cell.angle_alpha   90.00
_cell.angle_beta   90.00
_cell.angle_gamma   90.00
#
_symmetry.space_group_name_H-M   'P 1'
#
loop_
_entity.id
_entity.type
_entity.pdbx_description
1 polymer ?
#
loop_
_entity_poly.entity_id
_entity_poly.type
_entity_poly.pdbx_seq_one_letter_code
_entity_poly.pdbx_strand_id
1 'polypeptide(L)'
;MGVSCRNVMLTVILIWSVTSFVYIKFFLSRPATPSYVSPTKRYIELEKKVCSSPKLKAKKSWARQQCPKNGIVTSATGGRLGNKMWCYISIWAVARAAGLDPYVPRCLRSPLDQIFDRLSVPLIEEISHCPFDEKNVVNSLDSWQHMNQSIVIPPVAFQQKLSVRWTQDIRREFRFKKELINKSQNILRLASQKRTNCTFVSVHIRRTDYQAYLKRKYSIRPANATFYYSAMKYFESKYSSVVFIISSDDPNWCSKTFKEKNNVYITGTKSRVSPALDLAIMSSCNHSIIDYGTFGEWGAILAGGETIFYNIGRPYSTNDFANDMREWRGRV
;
A
#
# COMPACT_ATOMS: atom_id res chain seq x y z
N MET A 1 66.25 -63.49 -33.73
CA MET A 1 65.60 -62.55 -32.77
C MET A 1 64.09 -62.77 -32.86
N GLY A 2 63.54 -63.71 -32.09
CA GLY A 2 62.12 -64.04 -32.11
C GLY A 2 61.46 -63.60 -30.80
N VAL A 3 60.78 -62.46 -30.80
CA VAL A 3 59.92 -62.08 -29.67
C VAL A 3 58.69 -62.97 -29.74
N SER A 4 58.54 -63.87 -28.75
CA SER A 4 57.41 -64.79 -28.66
C SER A 4 56.09 -64.02 -28.69
N CYS A 5 55.21 -64.40 -29.62
CA CYS A 5 53.87 -63.82 -29.83
C CYS A 5 53.04 -63.77 -28.52
N ARG A 6 53.35 -64.66 -27.58
CA ARG A 6 52.75 -64.74 -26.24
C ARG A 6 53.07 -63.53 -25.36
N ASN A 7 54.27 -62.95 -25.47
CA ASN A 7 54.67 -61.77 -24.70
C ASN A 7 54.02 -60.50 -25.26
N VAL A 8 53.87 -60.39 -26.58
CA VAL A 8 53.16 -59.27 -27.21
C VAL A 8 51.69 -59.28 -26.81
N MET A 9 51.04 -60.45 -26.83
CA MET A 9 49.63 -60.55 -26.48
C MET A 9 49.35 -60.22 -25.00
N LEU A 10 50.21 -60.69 -24.09
CA LEU A 10 50.11 -60.34 -22.66
C LEU A 10 50.28 -58.84 -22.43
N THR A 11 51.18 -58.19 -23.16
CA THR A 11 51.42 -56.74 -23.02
C THR A 11 50.23 -55.93 -23.54
N VAL A 12 49.61 -56.35 -24.64
CA VAL A 12 48.42 -55.69 -25.21
C VAL A 12 47.20 -55.83 -24.28
N ILE A 13 47.00 -57.01 -23.68
CA ILE A 13 45.92 -57.25 -22.70
C ILE A 13 46.14 -56.40 -21.44
N LEU A 14 47.38 -56.29 -20.94
CA LEU A 14 47.68 -55.45 -19.80
C LEU A 14 47.40 -53.98 -20.09
N ILE A 15 47.84 -53.46 -21.25
CA ILE A 15 47.58 -52.07 -21.66
C ILE A 15 46.08 -51.79 -21.78
N TRP A 16 45.31 -52.69 -22.39
CA TRP A 16 43.85 -52.54 -22.48
C TRP A 16 43.14 -52.58 -21.12
N SER A 17 43.59 -53.45 -20.21
CA SER A 17 43.03 -53.52 -18.86
C SER A 17 43.32 -52.25 -18.05
N VAL A 18 44.52 -51.70 -18.17
CA VAL A 18 44.93 -50.46 -17.48
C VAL A 18 44.22 -49.25 -18.07
N THR A 19 44.11 -49.14 -19.40
CA THR A 19 43.40 -48.01 -20.03
C THR A 19 41.90 -48.05 -19.76
N SER A 20 41.28 -49.24 -19.76
CA SER A 20 39.86 -49.40 -19.40
C SER A 20 39.61 -49.03 -17.92
N PHE A 21 40.48 -49.47 -17.01
CA PHE A 21 40.35 -49.16 -15.58
C PHE A 21 40.56 -47.67 -15.28
N VAL A 22 41.51 -47.02 -15.97
CA VAL A 22 41.73 -45.58 -15.89
C VAL A 22 40.54 -44.82 -16.49
N TYR A 23 39.98 -45.26 -17.62
CA TYR A 23 38.82 -44.62 -18.24
C TYR A 23 37.56 -44.73 -17.35
N ILE A 24 37.32 -45.87 -16.71
CA ILE A 24 36.18 -46.07 -15.80
C ILE A 24 36.34 -45.21 -14.53
N LYS A 25 37.54 -45.12 -13.95
CA LYS A 25 37.79 -44.30 -12.76
C LYS A 25 37.84 -42.79 -13.04
N PHE A 26 38.33 -42.35 -14.20
CA PHE A 26 38.43 -40.92 -14.51
C PHE A 26 37.22 -40.34 -15.26
N PHE A 27 36.58 -41.12 -16.15
CA PHE A 27 35.51 -40.60 -17.01
C PHE A 27 34.10 -41.06 -16.59
N LEU A 28 33.93 -42.28 -16.05
CA LEU A 28 32.61 -42.76 -15.58
C LEU A 28 32.35 -42.48 -14.09
N SER A 29 33.41 -42.22 -13.31
CA SER A 29 33.32 -41.91 -11.88
C SER A 29 33.59 -40.43 -11.61
N ARG A 30 32.99 -39.53 -12.39
CA ARG A 30 32.84 -38.15 -11.90
C ARG A 30 31.78 -38.21 -10.79
N PRO A 31 32.12 -37.95 -9.51
CA PRO A 31 31.07 -37.70 -8.55
C PRO A 31 30.23 -36.57 -9.12
N ALA A 32 28.91 -36.77 -9.22
CA ALA A 32 28.00 -35.69 -9.52
C ALA A 32 28.39 -34.56 -8.58
N THR A 33 28.94 -33.47 -9.11
CA THR A 33 29.13 -32.25 -8.33
C THR A 33 27.77 -32.00 -7.69
N PRO A 34 27.67 -31.90 -6.36
CA PRO A 34 26.42 -31.49 -5.76
C PRO A 34 26.11 -30.18 -6.47
N SER A 35 25.06 -30.14 -7.28
CA SER A 35 24.54 -28.88 -7.77
C SER A 35 24.37 -28.08 -6.50
N TYR A 36 25.14 -27.01 -6.34
CA TYR A 36 24.99 -26.12 -5.20
C TYR A 36 23.59 -25.55 -5.32
N VAL A 37 22.62 -26.23 -4.72
CA VAL A 37 21.27 -25.74 -4.58
C VAL A 37 21.44 -24.62 -3.57
N SER A 38 21.60 -23.41 -4.10
CA SER A 38 21.55 -22.18 -3.30
C SER A 38 20.40 -22.34 -2.32
N PRO A 39 20.59 -22.05 -1.01
CA PRO A 39 19.53 -22.21 -0.03
C PRO A 39 18.26 -21.57 -0.57
N THR A 40 17.20 -22.37 -0.76
CA THR A 40 15.94 -21.85 -1.28
C THR A 40 15.51 -20.74 -0.33
N LYS A 41 15.50 -19.51 -0.86
CA LYS A 41 15.06 -18.36 -0.09
C LYS A 41 13.64 -18.62 0.40
N ARG A 42 13.25 -17.99 1.49
CA ARG A 42 11.93 -18.07 2.10
C ARG A 42 11.26 -16.70 2.10
N TYR A 43 9.94 -16.69 2.15
CA TYR A 43 9.18 -15.42 2.18
C TYR A 43 9.53 -14.52 3.36
N ILE A 44 10.10 -15.04 4.46
CA ILE A 44 10.65 -14.21 5.53
C ILE A 44 11.77 -13.27 5.07
N GLU A 45 12.58 -13.68 4.08
CA GLU A 45 13.64 -12.84 3.53
C GLU A 45 13.07 -11.77 2.60
N LEU A 46 12.01 -12.10 1.83
CA LEU A 46 11.25 -11.10 1.09
C LEU A 46 10.66 -10.06 2.04
N GLU A 47 10.02 -10.49 3.15
CA GLU A 47 9.44 -9.57 4.13
C GLU A 47 10.48 -8.61 4.70
N LYS A 48 11.67 -9.13 5.06
CA LYS A 48 12.80 -8.32 5.53
C LYS A 48 13.28 -7.30 4.48
N LYS A 49 13.20 -7.63 3.19
CA LYS A 49 13.58 -6.73 2.08
C LYS A 49 12.56 -5.61 1.87
N VAL A 50 11.26 -5.93 1.92
CA VAL A 50 10.18 -4.95 1.67
C VAL A 50 9.88 -4.07 2.90
N CYS A 51 10.28 -4.52 4.09
CA CYS A 51 10.25 -3.72 5.30
C CYS A 51 11.60 -3.07 5.56
N SER A 52 11.69 -1.74 5.48
CA SER A 52 12.90 -0.96 5.79
C SER A 52 13.33 -0.99 7.28
N SER A 53 12.92 -1.99 8.07
CA SER A 53 13.23 -2.08 9.50
C SER A 53 14.10 -3.30 9.81
N PRO A 54 15.34 -3.11 10.31
CA PRO A 54 16.21 -4.21 10.73
C PRO A 54 15.73 -4.92 12.01
N LYS A 55 14.64 -4.45 12.66
CA LYS A 55 14.16 -4.96 13.96
C LYS A 55 12.94 -5.89 13.86
N LEU A 56 12.56 -6.35 12.66
CA LEU A 56 11.55 -7.40 12.52
C LEU A 56 12.12 -8.73 13.02
N LYS A 57 12.04 -8.95 14.34
CA LYS A 57 12.26 -10.27 14.92
C LYS A 57 11.22 -11.22 14.32
N ALA A 58 11.67 -12.40 13.89
CA ALA A 58 10.75 -13.48 13.56
C ALA A 58 9.93 -13.77 14.83
N LYS A 59 8.62 -13.50 14.81
CA LYS A 59 7.75 -14.07 15.82
C LYS A 59 7.42 -15.48 15.34
N LYS A 60 7.35 -16.45 16.25
CA LYS A 60 6.75 -17.75 15.92
C LYS A 60 5.30 -17.47 15.54
N SER A 61 4.93 -17.67 14.28
CA SER A 61 3.52 -17.62 13.89
C SER A 61 2.81 -18.80 14.56
N TRP A 62 1.65 -18.54 15.17
CA TRP A 62 0.84 -19.57 15.81
C TRP A 62 -0.01 -20.35 14.79
N ALA A 63 -0.14 -19.83 13.56
CA ALA A 63 -0.76 -20.49 12.42
C ALA A 63 0.18 -20.39 11.22
N ARG A 64 0.62 -21.54 10.70
CA ARG A 64 1.30 -21.62 9.39
C ARG A 64 0.23 -21.90 8.36
N GLN A 65 0.12 -21.05 7.35
CA GLN A 65 -0.75 -21.31 6.20
C GLN A 65 -0.06 -22.26 5.21
N GLN A 66 -0.85 -22.90 4.35
CA GLN A 66 -0.32 -23.65 3.22
C GLN A 66 0.47 -22.72 2.29
N CYS A 67 1.57 -23.22 1.73
CA CYS A 67 2.36 -22.44 0.79
C CYS A 67 1.56 -22.13 -0.48
N PRO A 68 1.67 -20.90 -1.01
CA PRO A 68 0.96 -20.51 -2.21
C PRO A 68 1.43 -21.38 -3.39
N LYS A 69 0.49 -21.79 -4.25
CA LYS A 69 0.77 -22.61 -5.45
C LYS A 69 1.38 -21.78 -6.58
N ASN A 70 1.00 -20.50 -6.61
CA ASN A 70 1.43 -19.50 -7.59
C ASN A 70 2.29 -18.44 -6.88
N GLY A 71 2.82 -17.48 -7.64
CA GLY A 71 3.39 -16.28 -7.08
C GLY A 71 2.36 -15.47 -6.28
N ILE A 72 2.85 -14.54 -5.49
CA ILE A 72 2.01 -13.67 -4.65
C ILE A 72 2.09 -12.22 -5.13
N VAL A 73 1.16 -11.39 -4.67
CA VAL A 73 1.30 -9.94 -4.75
C VAL A 73 1.65 -9.37 -3.38
N THR A 74 2.67 -8.53 -3.34
CA THR A 74 3.01 -7.74 -2.17
C THR A 74 3.58 -6.37 -2.56
N SER A 75 3.91 -5.53 -1.59
CA SER A 75 4.45 -4.18 -1.82
C SER A 75 5.52 -3.84 -0.80
N ALA A 76 6.56 -3.15 -1.26
CA ALA A 76 7.36 -2.35 -0.35
C ALA A 76 6.53 -1.19 0.21
N THR A 77 6.70 -0.90 1.50
CA THR A 77 5.94 0.16 2.19
C THR A 77 6.71 1.47 2.17
N GLY A 78 6.01 2.58 1.96
CA GLY A 78 6.56 3.92 2.10
C GLY A 78 5.56 4.92 2.69
N GLY A 79 6.08 6.02 3.22
CA GLY A 79 5.27 7.17 3.64
C GLY A 79 4.42 6.97 4.90
N ARG A 80 3.53 7.95 5.13
CA ARG A 80 2.59 8.04 6.27
C ARG A 80 1.26 7.30 6.00
N LEU A 81 0.32 7.35 6.95
CA LEU A 81 -0.93 6.58 6.97
C LEU A 81 -1.64 6.45 5.60
N GLY A 82 -1.95 7.55 4.91
CA GLY A 82 -2.63 7.47 3.61
C GLY A 82 -1.84 6.71 2.53
N ASN A 83 -0.51 6.80 2.55
CA ASN A 83 0.36 6.02 1.65
C ASN A 83 0.32 4.53 1.99
N LYS A 84 0.30 4.20 3.29
CA LYS A 84 0.20 2.82 3.75
C LYS A 84 -1.13 2.18 3.34
N MET A 85 -2.24 2.93 3.45
CA MET A 85 -3.54 2.46 2.96
C MET A 85 -3.53 2.24 1.45
N TRP A 86 -2.88 3.13 0.67
CA TRP A 86 -2.71 2.90 -0.77
C TRP A 86 -1.83 1.71 -1.12
N CYS A 87 -0.71 1.50 -0.41
CA CYS A 87 0.09 0.28 -0.56
C CYS A 87 -0.75 -0.98 -0.27
N TYR A 88 -1.52 -0.98 0.82
CA TYR A 88 -2.36 -2.11 1.20
C TYR A 88 -3.39 -2.44 0.10
N ILE A 89 -4.13 -1.43 -0.37
CA ILE A 89 -5.18 -1.69 -1.36
C ILE A 89 -4.61 -1.96 -2.75
N SER A 90 -3.42 -1.44 -3.07
CA SER A 90 -2.74 -1.79 -4.33
C SER A 90 -2.38 -3.27 -4.38
N ILE A 91 -1.93 -3.86 -3.27
CA ILE A 91 -1.70 -5.31 -3.16
C ILE A 91 -3.00 -6.06 -3.44
N TRP A 92 -4.07 -5.68 -2.74
CA TRP A 92 -5.38 -6.31 -2.88
C TRP A 92 -5.94 -6.21 -4.31
N ALA A 93 -5.84 -5.04 -4.94
CA ALA A 93 -6.36 -4.79 -6.28
C ALA A 93 -5.56 -5.50 -7.38
N VAL A 94 -4.22 -5.46 -7.30
CA VAL A 94 -3.35 -6.14 -8.27
C VAL A 94 -3.47 -7.65 -8.17
N ALA A 95 -3.58 -8.20 -6.96
CA ALA A 95 -3.83 -9.62 -6.75
C ALA A 95 -5.11 -10.09 -7.46
N ARG A 96 -6.21 -9.33 -7.29
CA ARG A 96 -7.48 -9.63 -7.98
C ARG A 96 -7.36 -9.53 -9.50
N ALA A 97 -6.63 -8.53 -10.01
CA ALA A 97 -6.43 -8.37 -11.44
C ALA A 97 -5.56 -9.48 -12.07
N ALA A 98 -4.54 -9.96 -11.34
CA ALA A 98 -3.63 -11.01 -11.80
C ALA A 98 -4.12 -12.44 -11.51
N GLY A 99 -5.14 -12.61 -10.66
CA GLY A 99 -5.53 -13.94 -10.18
C GLY A 99 -4.49 -14.58 -9.25
N LEU A 100 -3.73 -13.76 -8.52
CA LEU A 100 -2.71 -14.18 -7.55
C LEU A 100 -3.18 -13.93 -6.12
N ASP A 101 -2.52 -14.56 -5.14
CA ASP A 101 -2.83 -14.36 -3.73
C ASP A 101 -2.16 -13.09 -3.17
N PRO A 102 -2.90 -12.22 -2.44
CA PRO A 102 -2.32 -11.02 -1.83
C PRO A 102 -1.71 -11.34 -0.46
N TYR A 103 -0.51 -10.81 -0.18
CA TYR A 103 0.07 -10.84 1.17
C TYR A 103 0.70 -9.50 1.53
N VAL A 104 0.41 -9.00 2.74
CA VAL A 104 0.95 -7.73 3.24
C VAL A 104 2.09 -7.95 4.23
N PRO A 105 3.17 -7.15 4.18
CA PRO A 105 4.24 -7.27 5.16
C PRO A 105 3.82 -6.66 6.50
N ARG A 106 4.37 -7.17 7.62
CA ARG A 106 4.04 -6.70 8.98
C ARG A 106 4.25 -5.20 9.20
N CYS A 107 5.30 -4.62 8.62
CA CYS A 107 5.58 -3.19 8.72
C CYS A 107 4.53 -2.30 8.02
N LEU A 108 3.78 -2.85 7.07
CA LEU A 108 2.65 -2.20 6.44
C LEU A 108 1.38 -2.43 7.27
N ARG A 109 1.14 -3.68 7.67
CA ARG A 109 -0.10 -4.12 8.33
C ARG A 109 -0.23 -3.64 9.79
N SER A 110 0.84 -3.70 10.58
CA SER A 110 0.83 -3.36 12.01
C SER A 110 0.25 -1.97 12.35
N PRO A 111 0.66 -0.86 11.68
CA PRO A 111 0.05 0.44 11.97
C PRO A 111 -1.42 0.53 11.52
N LEU A 112 -1.84 -0.25 10.52
CA LEU A 112 -3.23 -0.26 10.05
C LEU A 112 -4.14 -1.05 11.00
N ASP A 113 -3.65 -2.16 11.58
CA ASP A 113 -4.37 -2.93 12.61
C ASP A 113 -4.65 -2.14 13.89
N GLN A 114 -3.95 -1.04 14.12
CA GLN A 114 -4.25 -0.14 15.24
C GLN A 114 -5.51 0.70 14.99
N ILE A 115 -5.92 0.84 13.73
CA ILE A 115 -6.94 1.78 13.27
C ILE A 115 -8.19 1.03 12.79
N PHE A 116 -7.98 -0.04 12.02
CA PHE A 116 -9.03 -0.79 11.35
C PHE A 116 -9.22 -2.17 11.98
N ASP A 117 -10.46 -2.64 11.97
CA ASP A 117 -10.85 -3.98 12.39
C ASP A 117 -10.91 -4.92 11.17
N ARG A 118 -10.30 -6.10 11.32
CA ARG A 118 -10.47 -7.25 10.40
C ARG A 118 -10.09 -6.97 8.94
N LEU A 119 -8.95 -6.32 8.72
CA LEU A 119 -8.33 -6.25 7.39
C LEU A 119 -8.11 -7.67 6.83
N SER A 120 -8.58 -7.92 5.61
CA SER A 120 -8.76 -9.25 5.03
C SER A 120 -7.51 -9.85 4.40
N VAL A 121 -6.54 -9.03 3.99
CA VAL A 121 -5.33 -9.50 3.30
C VAL A 121 -4.35 -10.15 4.30
N PRO A 122 -3.97 -11.42 4.12
CA PRO A 122 -3.10 -12.13 5.06
C PRO A 122 -1.69 -11.55 5.14
N LEU A 123 -0.99 -11.85 6.22
CA LEU A 123 0.40 -11.42 6.45
C LEU A 123 1.40 -12.33 5.74
N ILE A 124 2.50 -11.76 5.22
CA ILE A 124 3.64 -12.57 4.75
C ILE A 124 4.18 -13.49 5.86
N GLU A 125 4.07 -13.07 7.13
CA GLU A 125 4.47 -13.88 8.29
C GLU A 125 3.82 -15.27 8.30
N GLU A 126 2.58 -15.40 7.80
CA GLU A 126 1.80 -16.65 7.78
C GLU A 126 2.37 -17.69 6.81
N ILE A 127 3.05 -17.22 5.76
CA ILE A 127 3.76 -18.04 4.76
C ILE A 127 5.28 -17.89 4.86
N SER A 128 5.79 -17.33 5.96
CA SER A 128 7.23 -17.01 6.15
C SER A 128 8.18 -18.20 5.96
N HIS A 129 7.69 -19.42 6.14
CA HIS A 129 8.42 -20.68 6.02
C HIS A 129 8.47 -21.21 4.58
N CYS A 130 7.60 -20.71 3.69
CA CYS A 130 7.45 -21.21 2.33
C CYS A 130 8.62 -20.78 1.44
N PRO A 131 8.99 -21.61 0.45
CA PRO A 131 10.03 -21.30 -0.51
C PRO A 131 9.65 -20.09 -1.34
N PHE A 132 10.63 -19.28 -1.68
CA PHE A 132 10.52 -18.04 -2.43
C PHE A 132 11.66 -17.98 -3.44
N ASP A 133 11.33 -17.79 -4.71
CA ASP A 133 12.30 -17.61 -5.78
C ASP A 133 12.39 -16.14 -6.17
N GLU A 134 13.46 -15.48 -5.74
CA GLU A 134 13.71 -14.07 -6.05
C GLU A 134 13.94 -13.81 -7.54
N LYS A 135 14.33 -14.83 -8.33
CA LYS A 135 14.53 -14.68 -9.78
C LYS A 135 13.20 -14.51 -10.52
N ASN A 136 12.10 -14.96 -9.93
CA ASN A 136 10.75 -14.90 -10.48
C ASN A 136 9.94 -13.75 -9.88
N VAL A 137 10.58 -12.60 -9.62
CA VAL A 137 9.93 -11.39 -9.12
C VAL A 137 9.86 -10.33 -10.19
N VAL A 138 8.67 -9.76 -10.37
CA VAL A 138 8.42 -8.59 -11.22
C VAL A 138 7.92 -7.42 -10.37
N ASN A 139 8.03 -6.19 -10.88
CA ASN A 139 7.72 -4.97 -10.12
C ASN A 139 6.38 -4.32 -10.48
N SER A 140 5.64 -4.86 -11.44
CA SER A 140 4.36 -4.30 -11.88
C SER A 140 3.46 -5.38 -12.44
N LEU A 141 2.17 -5.06 -12.54
CA LEU A 141 1.20 -5.90 -13.24
C LEU A 141 1.54 -6.02 -14.73
N ASP A 142 2.02 -4.94 -15.35
CA ASP A 142 2.36 -4.92 -16.79
C ASP A 142 3.56 -5.83 -17.14
N SER A 143 4.47 -6.05 -16.17
CA SER A 143 5.64 -6.91 -16.36
C SER A 143 5.35 -8.38 -16.04
N TRP A 144 4.16 -8.69 -15.52
CA TRP A 144 3.78 -10.03 -15.09
C TRP A 144 3.28 -10.87 -16.27
N GLN A 145 3.85 -12.06 -16.44
CA GLN A 145 3.59 -12.92 -17.60
C GLN A 145 3.25 -14.37 -17.23
N HIS A 146 3.67 -14.83 -16.04
CA HIS A 146 3.54 -16.22 -15.63
C HIS A 146 3.03 -16.37 -14.20
N MET A 147 2.18 -17.37 -13.96
CA MET A 147 1.56 -17.61 -12.64
C MET A 147 2.57 -17.90 -11.52
N ASN A 148 3.76 -18.38 -11.83
CA ASN A 148 4.82 -18.61 -10.84
C ASN A 148 5.56 -17.32 -10.43
N GLN A 149 5.35 -16.21 -11.15
CA GLN A 149 5.99 -14.93 -10.82
C GLN A 149 5.25 -14.24 -9.67
N SER A 150 6.01 -13.74 -8.70
CA SER A 150 5.48 -12.85 -7.66
C SER A 150 5.60 -11.39 -8.10
N ILE A 151 4.58 -10.59 -7.82
CA ILE A 151 4.57 -9.16 -8.08
C ILE A 151 4.91 -8.41 -6.78
N VAL A 152 6.02 -7.67 -6.78
CA VAL A 152 6.43 -6.83 -5.66
C VAL A 152 6.35 -5.36 -6.07
N ILE A 153 5.26 -4.70 -5.67
CA ILE A 153 4.98 -3.30 -6.02
C ILE A 153 6.03 -2.39 -5.34
N PRO A 154 6.72 -1.51 -6.10
CA PRO A 154 7.67 -0.55 -5.55
C PRO A 154 7.04 0.40 -4.52
N PRO A 155 7.83 0.98 -3.61
CA PRO A 155 7.32 1.96 -2.66
C PRO A 155 6.67 3.14 -3.38
N VAL A 156 5.46 3.52 -2.95
CA VAL A 156 4.73 4.70 -3.47
C VAL A 156 4.29 4.56 -4.94
N ALA A 157 4.44 3.38 -5.57
CA ALA A 157 3.88 3.06 -6.89
C ALA A 157 2.42 2.58 -6.77
N PHE A 158 1.55 3.44 -6.24
CA PHE A 158 0.17 3.10 -5.94
C PHE A 158 -0.63 2.78 -7.21
N GLN A 159 -1.52 1.79 -7.11
CA GLN A 159 -2.38 1.34 -8.19
C GLN A 159 -3.77 1.97 -8.05
N GLN A 160 -3.84 3.30 -7.90
CA GLN A 160 -5.06 4.03 -7.53
C GLN A 160 -6.15 3.84 -8.58
N LYS A 161 -5.84 4.09 -9.86
CA LYS A 161 -6.76 3.94 -10.98
C LYS A 161 -7.35 2.53 -11.09
N LEU A 162 -6.53 1.50 -10.87
CA LEU A 162 -6.99 0.12 -10.81
C LEU A 162 -7.89 -0.10 -9.59
N SER A 163 -7.45 0.36 -8.41
CA SER A 163 -8.12 0.12 -7.12
C SER A 163 -9.51 0.74 -7.03
N VAL A 164 -9.69 1.98 -7.52
CA VAL A 164 -10.96 2.71 -7.37
C VAL A 164 -12.15 2.09 -8.09
N ARG A 165 -11.91 1.15 -9.02
CA ARG A 165 -12.94 0.30 -9.63
C ARG A 165 -13.74 -0.50 -8.59
N TRP A 166 -13.15 -0.75 -7.42
CA TRP A 166 -13.77 -1.49 -6.31
C TRP A 166 -14.03 -0.63 -5.09
N THR A 167 -14.34 0.65 -5.26
CA THR A 167 -14.54 1.60 -4.15
C THR A 167 -15.51 1.09 -3.07
N GLN A 168 -16.57 0.36 -3.44
CA GLN A 168 -17.51 -0.21 -2.46
C GLN A 168 -16.85 -1.30 -1.58
N ASP A 169 -16.04 -2.19 -2.17
CA ASP A 169 -15.29 -3.20 -1.42
C ASP A 169 -14.23 -2.54 -0.54
N ILE A 170 -13.56 -1.51 -1.04
CA ILE A 170 -12.57 -0.72 -0.30
C ILE A 170 -13.16 -0.13 0.99
N ARG A 171 -14.37 0.44 0.93
CA ARG A 171 -15.05 0.97 2.12
C ARG A 171 -15.39 -0.13 3.12
N ARG A 172 -15.73 -1.34 2.65
CA ARG A 172 -16.02 -2.49 3.51
C ARG A 172 -14.75 -3.08 4.13
N GLU A 173 -13.61 -2.93 3.47
CA GLU A 173 -12.30 -3.39 3.93
C GLU A 173 -11.77 -2.52 5.09
N PHE A 174 -11.88 -1.19 4.97
CA PHE A 174 -11.37 -0.25 5.98
C PHE A 174 -12.43 0.12 7.03
N ARG A 175 -12.76 -0.84 7.91
CA ARG A 175 -13.69 -0.60 9.02
C ARG A 175 -12.95 -0.06 10.24
N PHE A 176 -13.23 1.16 10.67
CA PHE A 176 -12.60 1.71 11.87
C PHE A 176 -13.00 0.94 13.13
N LYS A 177 -12.06 0.88 14.07
CA LYS A 177 -12.34 0.43 15.44
C LYS A 177 -13.45 1.23 16.09
N LYS A 178 -14.29 0.54 16.88
CA LYS A 178 -15.44 1.13 17.59
C LYS A 178 -15.05 2.37 18.42
N GLU A 179 -13.88 2.37 19.05
CA GLU A 179 -13.40 3.53 19.81
C GLU A 179 -13.20 4.79 18.95
N LEU A 180 -12.61 4.64 17.76
CA LEU A 180 -12.41 5.74 16.82
C LEU A 180 -13.75 6.25 16.28
N ILE A 181 -14.68 5.34 15.97
CA ILE A 181 -16.05 5.70 15.58
C ILE A 181 -16.72 6.51 16.69
N ASN A 182 -16.73 6.03 17.93
CA ASN A 182 -17.36 6.75 19.04
C ASN A 182 -16.75 8.14 19.26
N LYS A 183 -15.42 8.26 19.19
CA LYS A 183 -14.72 9.56 19.31
C LYS A 183 -15.08 10.50 18.16
N SER A 184 -15.14 9.99 16.92
CA SER A 184 -15.53 10.77 15.76
C SER A 184 -16.96 11.31 15.87
N GLN A 185 -17.92 10.46 16.26
CA GLN A 185 -19.33 10.84 16.44
C GLN A 185 -19.51 11.86 17.57
N ASN A 186 -18.72 11.75 18.65
CA ASN A 186 -18.70 12.77 19.70
C ASN A 186 -18.24 14.13 19.17
N ILE A 187 -17.22 14.17 18.31
CA ILE A 187 -16.74 15.40 17.70
C ILE A 187 -17.78 16.01 16.77
N LEU A 188 -18.44 15.19 15.93
CA LEU A 188 -19.52 15.68 15.06
C LEU A 188 -20.70 16.25 15.88
N ARG A 189 -21.07 15.59 16.98
CA ARG A 189 -22.09 16.10 17.91
C ARG A 189 -21.69 17.44 18.53
N LEU A 190 -20.43 17.60 18.96
CA LEU A 190 -19.93 18.88 19.48
C LEU A 190 -19.96 19.97 18.39
N ALA A 191 -19.51 19.64 17.18
CA ALA A 191 -19.48 20.55 16.04
C ALA A 191 -20.88 20.98 15.56
N SER A 192 -21.90 20.12 15.76
CA SER A 192 -23.29 20.46 15.44
C SER A 192 -23.81 21.66 16.24
N GLN A 193 -23.25 21.95 17.42
CA GLN A 193 -23.74 23.01 18.31
C GLN A 193 -25.25 22.90 18.56
N LYS A 194 -25.77 21.68 18.76
CA LYS A 194 -27.20 21.35 18.95
C LYS A 194 -28.09 21.52 17.71
N ARG A 195 -27.54 21.85 16.54
CA ARG A 195 -28.28 21.82 15.27
C ARG A 195 -28.69 20.39 14.93
N THR A 196 -29.94 20.20 14.53
CA THR A 196 -30.46 18.92 14.03
C THR A 196 -30.28 18.84 12.51
N ASN A 197 -30.33 17.61 11.96
CA ASN A 197 -30.26 17.35 10.50
C ASN A 197 -29.05 18.01 9.81
N CYS A 198 -27.89 18.02 10.49
CA CYS A 198 -26.66 18.56 9.95
C CYS A 198 -26.12 17.70 8.80
N THR A 199 -25.76 18.34 7.70
CA THR A 199 -24.89 17.79 6.67
C THR A 199 -23.45 18.15 7.02
N PHE A 200 -22.65 17.14 7.38
CA PHE A 200 -21.24 17.33 7.72
C PHE A 200 -20.38 17.24 6.46
N VAL A 201 -19.51 18.22 6.26
CA VAL A 201 -18.56 18.27 5.16
C VAL A 201 -17.16 18.32 5.73
N SER A 202 -16.36 17.27 5.50
CA SER A 202 -14.96 17.26 5.93
C SER A 202 -14.14 18.19 5.03
N VAL A 203 -13.25 19.00 5.60
CA VAL A 203 -12.34 19.86 4.85
C VAL A 203 -10.90 19.49 5.23
N HIS A 204 -10.19 18.89 4.30
CA HIS A 204 -8.78 18.57 4.47
C HIS A 204 -7.92 19.70 3.94
N ILE A 205 -7.00 20.20 4.77
CA ILE A 205 -6.11 21.30 4.42
C ILE A 205 -4.67 20.89 4.75
N ARG A 206 -3.85 20.70 3.72
CA ARG A 206 -2.46 20.24 3.83
C ARG A 206 -1.49 21.35 3.44
N ARG A 207 -0.76 21.85 4.43
CA ARG A 207 0.16 22.98 4.31
C ARG A 207 1.57 22.53 4.69
N THR A 208 2.05 22.92 5.87
CA THR A 208 3.39 22.69 6.45
C THR A 208 4.49 22.26 5.45
N ASP A 209 5.05 21.06 5.59
CA ASP A 209 6.13 20.51 4.75
C ASP A 209 5.73 20.33 3.28
N TYR A 210 4.44 20.16 3.02
CA TYR A 210 3.94 19.88 1.69
C TYR A 210 3.96 21.11 0.78
N GLN A 211 3.86 22.33 1.32
CA GLN A 211 4.00 23.56 0.52
C GLN A 211 5.36 23.61 -0.18
N ALA A 212 6.43 23.26 0.54
CA ALA A 212 7.78 23.21 -0.02
C ALA A 212 7.91 22.08 -1.06
N TYR A 213 7.29 20.93 -0.81
CA TYR A 213 7.25 19.81 -1.76
C TYR A 213 6.54 20.20 -3.07
N LEU A 214 5.38 20.85 -2.99
CA LEU A 214 4.64 21.32 -4.15
C LEU A 214 5.45 22.30 -4.99
N LYS A 215 6.10 23.25 -4.33
CA LYS A 215 6.96 24.23 -5.02
C LYS A 215 8.14 23.54 -5.69
N ARG A 216 8.88 22.67 -4.98
CA ARG A 216 10.09 22.03 -5.53
C ARG A 216 9.80 21.03 -6.62
N LYS A 217 8.80 20.17 -6.43
CA LYS A 217 8.54 19.06 -7.36
C LYS A 217 7.69 19.48 -8.55
N TYR A 218 6.82 20.46 -8.36
CA TYR A 218 5.79 20.77 -9.34
C TYR A 218 5.66 22.25 -9.69
N SER A 219 6.40 23.13 -9.03
CA SER A 219 6.32 24.58 -9.24
C SER A 219 4.91 25.16 -9.04
N ILE A 220 4.09 24.54 -8.18
CA ILE A 220 2.72 25.01 -7.88
C ILE A 220 2.61 25.63 -6.48
N ARG A 221 1.62 26.51 -6.32
CA ARG A 221 1.25 27.07 -5.01
C ARG A 221 0.22 26.17 -4.31
N PRO A 222 0.21 26.17 -2.96
CA PRO A 222 -0.83 25.51 -2.17
C PRO A 222 -2.22 26.04 -2.51
N ALA A 223 -3.25 25.24 -2.25
CA ALA A 223 -4.64 25.69 -2.34
C ALA A 223 -4.83 26.94 -1.45
N ASN A 224 -5.43 27.99 -2.03
CA ASN A 224 -5.65 29.25 -1.35
C ASN A 224 -7.02 29.28 -0.66
N ALA A 225 -7.28 30.31 0.14
CA ALA A 225 -8.57 30.46 0.83
C ALA A 225 -9.76 30.52 -0.14
N THR A 226 -9.59 31.14 -1.31
CA THR A 226 -10.64 31.28 -2.33
C THR A 226 -11.20 29.93 -2.78
N PHE A 227 -10.33 28.94 -3.00
CA PHE A 227 -10.76 27.57 -3.31
C PHE A 227 -11.68 27.02 -2.21
N TYR A 228 -11.23 27.06 -0.95
CA TYR A 228 -12.01 26.52 0.17
C TYR A 228 -13.34 27.26 0.35
N TYR A 229 -13.35 28.59 0.27
CA TYR A 229 -14.58 29.37 0.37
C TYR A 229 -15.56 29.07 -0.78
N SER A 230 -15.06 28.92 -2.01
CA SER A 230 -15.88 28.53 -3.17
C SER A 230 -16.48 27.13 -3.01
N ALA A 231 -15.68 26.18 -2.54
CA ALA A 231 -16.12 24.81 -2.27
C ALA A 231 -17.13 24.75 -1.11
N MET A 232 -16.91 25.50 -0.03
CA MET A 232 -17.87 25.63 1.08
C MET A 232 -19.20 26.22 0.60
N LYS A 233 -19.15 27.31 -0.19
CA LYS A 233 -20.34 27.96 -0.75
C LYS A 233 -21.17 27.00 -1.60
N TYR A 234 -20.52 26.10 -2.36
CA TYR A 234 -21.24 25.06 -3.11
C TYR A 234 -22.11 24.19 -2.20
N PHE A 235 -21.55 23.66 -1.11
CA PHE A 235 -22.32 22.83 -0.17
C PHE A 235 -23.39 23.64 0.57
N GLU A 236 -23.08 24.86 0.98
CA GLU A 236 -24.05 25.77 1.62
C GLU A 236 -25.22 26.13 0.70
N SER A 237 -25.00 26.20 -0.61
CA SER A 237 -26.08 26.44 -1.59
C SER A 237 -26.96 25.21 -1.83
N LYS A 238 -26.45 24.02 -1.55
CA LYS A 238 -27.11 22.74 -1.85
C LYS A 238 -27.85 22.15 -0.64
N TYR A 239 -27.35 22.39 0.57
CA TYR A 239 -27.86 21.80 1.81
C TYR A 239 -28.22 22.89 2.82
N SER A 240 -29.34 22.74 3.52
CA SER A 240 -29.91 23.78 4.40
C SER A 240 -29.18 23.93 5.74
N SER A 241 -28.50 22.90 6.24
CA SER A 241 -27.80 22.90 7.53
C SER A 241 -26.43 22.26 7.39
N VAL A 242 -25.42 23.05 6.99
CA VAL A 242 -24.06 22.54 6.74
C VAL A 242 -23.13 22.82 7.92
N VAL A 243 -22.30 21.84 8.26
CA VAL A 243 -21.21 21.96 9.23
C VAL A 243 -19.91 21.52 8.57
N PHE A 244 -18.91 22.40 8.55
CA PHE A 244 -17.59 22.09 8.01
C PHE A 244 -16.67 21.60 9.13
N ILE A 245 -16.11 20.41 8.97
CA ILE A 245 -15.14 19.84 9.90
C ILE A 245 -13.75 19.92 9.28
N ILE A 246 -12.91 20.83 9.77
CA ILE A 246 -11.59 21.09 9.21
C ILE A 246 -10.53 20.25 9.94
N SER A 247 -9.85 19.40 9.19
CA SER A 247 -8.65 18.66 9.63
C SER A 247 -7.44 19.19 8.87
N SER A 248 -6.42 19.65 9.60
CA SER A 248 -5.22 20.25 9.01
C SER A 248 -3.96 19.99 9.82
N ASP A 249 -2.83 19.98 9.12
CA ASP A 249 -1.50 20.08 9.71
C ASP A 249 -1.11 21.53 10.11
N ASP A 250 -1.95 22.52 9.79
CA ASP A 250 -1.76 23.93 10.13
C ASP A 250 -3.08 24.53 10.67
N PRO A 251 -3.49 24.15 11.91
CA PRO A 251 -4.73 24.63 12.52
C PRO A 251 -4.70 26.15 12.80
N ASN A 252 -3.52 26.75 12.92
CA ASN A 252 -3.35 28.19 13.11
C ASN A 252 -3.75 28.97 11.85
N TRP A 253 -3.30 28.52 10.68
CA TRP A 253 -3.75 29.09 9.42
C TRP A 253 -5.26 28.95 9.27
N CYS A 254 -5.81 27.76 9.55
CA CYS A 254 -7.25 27.51 9.46
C CYS A 254 -8.06 28.46 10.36
N SER A 255 -7.61 28.63 11.62
CA SER A 255 -8.29 29.49 12.59
C SER A 255 -8.31 30.94 12.14
N LYS A 256 -7.21 31.44 11.53
CA LYS A 256 -7.15 32.80 10.97
C LYS A 256 -8.01 32.93 9.72
N THR A 257 -7.95 31.95 8.82
CA THR A 257 -8.64 31.98 7.52
C THR A 257 -10.16 31.89 7.67
N PHE A 258 -10.66 31.07 8.59
CA PHE A 258 -12.10 30.79 8.74
C PHE A 258 -12.72 31.41 9.99
N LYS A 259 -12.05 32.39 10.62
CA LYS A 259 -12.49 33.04 11.88
C LYS A 259 -13.92 33.60 11.82
N GLU A 260 -14.39 33.99 10.64
CA GLU A 260 -15.69 34.63 10.42
C GLU A 260 -16.82 33.64 10.12
N LYS A 261 -16.51 32.35 9.95
CA LYS A 261 -17.52 31.30 9.71
C LYS A 261 -17.99 30.69 11.02
N ASN A 262 -19.30 30.78 11.30
CA ASN A 262 -19.93 30.21 12.49
C ASN A 262 -20.23 28.71 12.37
N ASN A 263 -20.21 28.14 11.17
CA ASN A 263 -20.50 26.74 10.87
C ASN A 263 -19.25 25.87 10.66
N VAL A 264 -18.10 26.32 11.15
CA VAL A 264 -16.80 25.63 11.04
C VAL A 264 -16.37 25.08 12.40
N TYR A 265 -15.90 23.83 12.41
CA TYR A 265 -15.23 23.21 13.55
C TYR A 265 -13.83 22.74 13.13
N ILE A 266 -12.78 23.24 13.79
CA ILE A 266 -11.39 22.90 13.47
C ILE A 266 -10.88 21.86 14.48
N THR A 267 -10.52 20.67 13.99
CA THR A 267 -9.93 19.61 14.83
C THR A 267 -8.54 20.01 15.31
N GLY A 268 -8.09 19.45 16.42
CA GLY A 268 -6.72 19.67 16.90
C GLY A 268 -6.46 20.99 17.64
N THR A 269 -7.42 21.92 17.70
CA THR A 269 -7.25 23.25 18.32
C THR A 269 -7.12 23.22 19.84
N LYS A 270 -7.91 22.38 20.52
CA LYS A 270 -7.88 22.24 21.99
C LYS A 270 -6.93 21.15 22.49
N SER A 271 -6.77 20.09 21.70
CA SER A 271 -5.89 18.97 22.00
C SER A 271 -5.47 18.28 20.71
N ARG A 272 -4.23 17.77 20.68
CA ARG A 272 -3.70 17.11 19.49
C ARG A 272 -4.54 15.87 19.15
N VAL A 273 -5.12 15.88 17.96
CA VAL A 273 -5.84 14.73 17.40
C VAL A 273 -4.85 13.83 16.67
N SER A 274 -4.99 12.51 16.81
CA SER A 274 -4.15 11.57 16.08
C SER A 274 -4.60 11.47 14.61
N PRO A 275 -3.71 11.18 13.66
CA PRO A 275 -4.11 10.98 12.26
C PRO A 275 -5.17 9.89 12.07
N ALA A 276 -5.21 8.89 12.95
CA ALA A 276 -6.24 7.86 12.95
C ALA A 276 -7.63 8.43 13.29
N LEU A 277 -7.70 9.33 14.28
CA LEU A 277 -8.94 9.97 14.68
C LEU A 277 -9.37 11.05 13.66
N ASP A 278 -8.46 11.85 13.12
CA ASP A 278 -8.79 12.78 12.02
C ASP A 278 -9.38 12.03 10.82
N LEU A 279 -8.78 10.92 10.42
CA LEU A 279 -9.29 10.12 9.31
C LEU A 279 -10.69 9.55 9.62
N ALA A 280 -10.93 9.08 10.85
CA ALA A 280 -12.24 8.59 11.27
C ALA A 280 -13.31 9.70 11.29
N ILE A 281 -12.96 10.92 11.71
CA ILE A 281 -13.82 12.12 11.66
C ILE A 281 -14.17 12.45 10.21
N MET A 282 -13.16 12.55 9.34
CA MET A 282 -13.36 12.84 7.91
C MET A 282 -14.26 11.80 7.26
N SER A 283 -14.02 10.51 7.54
CA SER A 283 -14.81 9.40 7.00
C SER A 283 -16.24 9.33 7.55
N SER A 284 -16.52 9.98 8.67
CA SER A 284 -17.87 10.05 9.26
C SER A 284 -18.69 11.23 8.74
N CYS A 285 -18.10 12.11 7.93
CA CYS A 285 -18.81 13.21 7.28
C CYS A 285 -19.61 12.69 6.06
N ASN A 286 -20.60 13.47 5.62
CA ASN A 286 -21.41 13.15 4.44
C ASN A 286 -20.67 13.44 3.12
N HIS A 287 -19.90 14.52 3.08
CA HIS A 287 -19.20 15.00 1.90
C HIS A 287 -17.79 15.48 2.24
N SER A 288 -17.00 15.75 1.21
CA SER A 288 -15.61 16.15 1.39
C SER A 288 -15.18 17.32 0.50
N ILE A 289 -14.32 18.17 1.07
CA ILE A 289 -13.49 19.14 0.37
C ILE A 289 -12.06 18.73 0.65
N ILE A 290 -11.28 18.45 -0.38
CA ILE A 290 -9.88 18.04 -0.23
C ILE A 290 -8.99 18.88 -1.14
N ASP A 291 -7.74 19.02 -0.76
CA ASP A 291 -6.72 19.58 -1.64
C ASP A 291 -5.99 18.47 -2.39
N TYR A 292 -4.83 18.06 -1.91
CA TYR A 292 -3.94 17.10 -2.54
C TYR A 292 -3.40 16.12 -1.51
N GLY A 293 -2.92 14.99 -2.01
CA GLY A 293 -2.22 14.01 -1.21
C GLY A 293 -3.14 12.96 -0.59
N THR A 294 -2.50 11.86 -0.22
CA THR A 294 -3.19 10.59 0.03
C THR A 294 -4.09 10.59 1.26
N PHE A 295 -3.84 11.45 2.25
CA PHE A 295 -4.65 11.49 3.47
C PHE A 295 -6.05 12.05 3.21
N GLY A 296 -6.15 13.15 2.45
CA GLY A 296 -7.44 13.73 2.04
C GLY A 296 -8.22 12.77 1.15
N GLU A 297 -7.54 12.14 0.19
CA GLU A 297 -8.14 11.12 -0.70
C GLU A 297 -8.84 10.01 0.10
N TRP A 298 -8.18 9.45 1.13
CA TRP A 298 -8.77 8.38 1.93
C TRP A 298 -9.98 8.83 2.76
N GLY A 299 -9.94 10.02 3.36
CA GLY A 299 -11.12 10.52 4.07
C GLY A 299 -12.33 10.68 3.14
N ALA A 300 -12.12 11.18 1.93
CA ALA A 300 -13.17 11.33 0.92
C ALA A 300 -13.68 9.98 0.38
N ILE A 301 -12.77 9.04 0.07
CA ILE A 301 -13.14 7.69 -0.39
C ILE A 301 -14.01 6.97 0.64
N LEU A 302 -13.66 7.07 1.93
CA LEU A 302 -14.36 6.40 3.02
C LEU A 302 -15.69 7.08 3.39
N ALA A 303 -15.75 8.42 3.36
CA ALA A 303 -17.01 9.18 3.53
C ALA A 303 -18.01 8.84 2.42
N GLY A 304 -17.52 8.83 1.18
CA GLY A 304 -18.22 8.23 0.06
C GLY A 304 -19.35 9.03 -0.57
N GLY A 305 -19.57 10.29 -0.15
CA GLY A 305 -20.43 11.24 -0.83
C GLY A 305 -19.67 12.18 -1.78
N GLU A 306 -20.34 13.25 -2.21
CA GLU A 306 -19.75 14.27 -3.09
C GLU A 306 -18.42 14.80 -2.55
N THR A 307 -17.43 14.89 -3.44
CA THR A 307 -16.11 15.41 -3.12
C THR A 307 -15.73 16.53 -4.07
N ILE A 308 -15.44 17.72 -3.53
CA ILE A 308 -14.75 18.78 -4.27
C ILE A 308 -13.27 18.68 -3.98
N PHE A 309 -12.44 18.56 -5.01
CA PHE A 309 -10.99 18.53 -4.86
C PHE A 309 -10.30 19.69 -5.58
N TYR A 310 -9.17 20.13 -5.06
CA TYR A 310 -8.34 21.17 -5.68
C TYR A 310 -7.62 20.60 -6.90
N ASN A 311 -8.04 21.01 -8.09
CA ASN A 311 -7.48 20.55 -9.34
C ASN A 311 -6.22 21.37 -9.67
N ILE A 312 -5.09 20.69 -9.63
CA ILE A 312 -3.76 21.25 -9.87
C ILE A 312 -3.30 21.14 -11.34
N GLY A 313 -4.17 20.65 -12.25
CA GLY A 313 -4.01 20.80 -13.70
C GLY A 313 -2.91 19.98 -14.39
N ARG A 314 -2.30 18.99 -13.72
CA ARG A 314 -1.34 18.03 -14.32
C ARG A 314 -1.66 16.60 -13.84
N PRO A 315 -1.02 15.54 -14.38
CA PRO A 315 -1.15 14.21 -13.78
C PRO A 315 -0.61 14.22 -12.36
N TYR A 316 -1.54 14.15 -11.43
CA TYR A 316 -1.32 14.11 -10.00
C TYR A 316 -2.19 13.00 -9.45
N SER A 317 -1.72 12.34 -8.40
CA SER A 317 -2.37 11.16 -7.82
C SER A 317 -3.89 11.30 -7.74
N THR A 318 -4.39 12.45 -7.27
CA THR A 318 -5.82 12.72 -7.14
C THR A 318 -6.51 12.89 -8.51
N ASN A 319 -5.98 13.72 -9.40
CA ASN A 319 -6.53 13.94 -10.75
C ASN A 319 -6.59 12.64 -11.57
N ASP A 320 -5.57 11.79 -11.43
CA ASP A 320 -5.36 10.61 -12.27
C ASP A 320 -6.45 9.56 -12.12
N PHE A 321 -7.04 9.44 -10.92
CA PHE A 321 -8.15 8.51 -10.65
C PHE A 321 -9.48 9.22 -10.37
N ALA A 322 -9.50 10.53 -10.07
CA ALA A 322 -10.74 11.22 -9.72
C ALA A 322 -11.79 11.18 -10.84
N ASN A 323 -11.36 11.11 -12.11
CA ASN A 323 -12.28 10.97 -13.24
C ASN A 323 -13.04 9.63 -13.23
N ASP A 324 -12.50 8.61 -12.57
CA ASP A 324 -13.17 7.32 -12.39
C ASP A 324 -14.13 7.32 -11.17
N MET A 325 -14.15 8.42 -10.40
CA MET A 325 -14.98 8.60 -9.21
C MET A 325 -16.16 9.53 -9.52
N ARG A 326 -17.35 8.96 -9.81
CA ARG A 326 -18.53 9.74 -10.25
C ARG A 326 -18.94 10.90 -9.33
N GLU A 327 -18.71 10.75 -8.02
CA GLU A 327 -19.07 11.75 -7.01
C GLU A 327 -18.02 12.86 -6.86
N TRP A 328 -16.90 12.81 -7.59
CA TRP A 328 -15.77 13.72 -7.43
C TRP A 328 -15.78 14.79 -8.50
N ARG A 329 -15.55 16.04 -8.08
CA ARG A 329 -15.57 17.22 -8.96
C ARG A 329 -14.33 18.07 -8.71
N GLY A 330 -13.50 18.20 -9.73
CA GLY A 330 -12.31 19.06 -9.67
C GLY A 330 -12.67 20.53 -9.83
N ARG A 331 -12.07 21.40 -9.01
CA ARG A 331 -12.15 22.86 -9.16
C ARG A 331 -10.76 23.48 -9.06
N VAL A 332 -10.52 24.50 -9.87
CA VAL A 332 -9.27 25.29 -9.86
C VAL A 332 -9.37 26.41 -8.84
#